data_AF-A0A849WVM3-F1
#
_entry.id   AF-A0A849WVM3-F1
#
_cell.length_a   1.000
_cell.length_b   1.000
_cell.length_c   1.000
_cell.angle_alpha   90.00
_cell.angle_beta   90.00
_cell.angle_gamma   90.00
#
_symmetry.space_group_name_H-M   'P 1'
#
loop_
_entity.id
_entity.type
_entity.pdbx_description
1 polymer ?
#
loop_
_entity_poly.entity_id
_entity_poly.type
_entity_poly.pdbx_seq_one_letter_code
_entity_poly.pdbx_strand_id
1 'polypeptide(L)'
;MRAVVAWLLLVLLSAEAPAYLPPAHLLAKRIAESHDPAKLVLAKVGVYRAGETASDADSLLWEEHALIPLQGTPRSPERWPGLSILLESDPARLMEGLRRFGLAVVPETALLRHPLEKVRAMKDPPRPFYLPDPSMSFQRVGKRMAWVSTSADGARSLWVEKDSFFPIKLQGPCPASVEEISWANSSDLPCELLYESVTGLQNARGGKVSLLVRRNGQNLIRFRINRVFLNPAPELATEARAKDKEEKAERLFTSVFLN
;
A
#
# COMPACT_ATOMS: atom_id res chain seq x y z
N MET A 1 44.70 -11.85 36.95
CA MET A 1 43.38 -11.23 37.19
C MET A 1 42.93 -10.36 36.01
N ARG A 2 42.72 -10.94 34.80
CA ARG A 2 42.22 -10.18 33.62
C ARG A 2 41.13 -10.90 32.81
N ALA A 3 40.80 -12.14 33.17
CA ALA A 3 39.81 -12.96 32.45
C ALA A 3 38.36 -12.81 32.97
N VAL A 4 38.15 -12.21 34.15
CA VAL A 4 36.82 -12.15 34.79
C VAL A 4 36.00 -10.95 34.31
N VAL A 5 36.64 -9.91 33.74
CA VAL A 5 35.94 -8.68 33.31
C VAL A 5 35.25 -8.84 31.94
N ALA A 6 35.72 -9.78 31.10
CA ALA A 6 35.13 -10.01 29.78
C ALA A 6 33.79 -10.74 29.82
N TRP A 7 33.52 -11.52 30.87
CA TRP A 7 32.26 -12.27 31.00
C TRP A 7 31.10 -11.43 31.50
N LEU A 8 31.36 -10.35 32.25
CA LEU A 8 30.30 -9.45 32.71
C LEU A 8 29.77 -8.51 31.61
N LEU A 9 30.57 -8.29 30.55
CA LEU A 9 30.20 -7.43 29.41
C LEU A 9 29.37 -8.15 28.34
N LEU A 10 29.36 -9.49 28.32
CA LEU A 10 28.53 -10.29 27.39
C LEU A 10 27.10 -10.52 27.88
N VAL A 11 26.81 -10.27 29.17
CA VAL A 11 25.45 -10.35 29.74
C VAL A 11 24.72 -9.01 29.69
N LEU A 12 25.41 -7.94 29.28
CA LEU A 12 24.83 -6.61 29.00
C LEU A 12 24.52 -6.41 27.50
N LEU A 13 24.37 -7.49 26.73
CA LEU A 13 23.53 -7.47 25.54
C LEU A 13 22.13 -7.11 26.03
N SER A 14 21.85 -5.81 25.97
CA SER A 14 20.53 -5.24 26.18
C SER A 14 19.56 -6.17 25.49
N ALA A 15 18.71 -6.83 26.28
CA ALA A 15 17.45 -7.33 25.79
C ALA A 15 16.71 -6.07 25.33
N GLU A 16 17.02 -5.60 24.12
CA GLU A 16 16.24 -4.61 23.42
C GLU A 16 14.83 -5.18 23.46
N ALA A 17 13.97 -4.53 24.25
CA ALA A 17 12.56 -4.88 24.29
C ALA A 17 12.15 -5.04 22.82
N PRO A 18 11.64 -6.23 22.41
CA PRO A 18 11.45 -6.53 21.00
C PRO A 18 10.68 -5.37 20.40
N ALA A 19 11.32 -4.68 19.45
CA ALA A 19 10.78 -3.46 18.87
C ALA A 19 9.34 -3.77 18.47
N TYR A 20 8.39 -3.08 19.09
CA TYR A 20 6.98 -3.38 18.94
C TYR A 20 6.62 -3.38 17.46
N LEU A 21 6.32 -4.57 16.92
CA LEU A 21 5.82 -4.76 15.57
C LEU A 21 4.32 -4.47 15.63
N PRO A 22 3.82 -3.39 15.02
CA PRO A 22 2.38 -3.19 14.93
C PRO A 22 1.78 -4.34 14.10
N PRO A 23 0.73 -5.01 14.60
CA PRO A 23 -0.05 -5.96 13.83
C PRO A 23 -0.49 -5.45 12.45
N ALA A 24 -0.65 -6.35 11.48
CA ALA A 24 -1.12 -6.00 10.14
C ALA A 24 -2.50 -5.29 10.15
N HIS A 25 -3.40 -5.69 11.06
CA HIS A 25 -4.70 -5.02 11.20
C HIS A 25 -4.57 -3.56 11.69
N LEU A 26 -3.57 -3.24 12.52
CA LEU A 26 -3.32 -1.86 12.94
C LEU A 26 -2.77 -1.03 11.78
N LEU A 27 -1.97 -1.61 10.88
CA LEU A 27 -1.55 -0.93 9.67
C LEU A 27 -2.76 -0.58 8.80
N ALA A 28 -3.62 -1.55 8.50
CA ALA A 28 -4.83 -1.30 7.71
C ALA A 28 -5.75 -0.26 8.39
N LYS A 29 -5.91 -0.34 9.71
CA LYS A 29 -6.69 0.64 10.47
C LYS A 29 -6.08 2.04 10.41
N ARG A 30 -4.76 2.19 10.59
CA ARG A 30 -4.07 3.48 10.53
C ARG A 30 -4.08 4.10 9.14
N ILE A 31 -3.90 3.26 8.12
CA ILE A 31 -4.05 3.68 6.72
C ILE A 31 -5.47 4.21 6.50
N ALA A 32 -6.50 3.46 6.86
CA ALA A 32 -7.89 3.90 6.67
C ALA A 32 -8.25 5.16 7.49
N GLU A 33 -7.79 5.25 8.75
CA GLU A 33 -8.00 6.43 9.62
C GLU A 33 -7.31 7.70 9.10
N SER A 34 -6.27 7.57 8.27
CA SER A 34 -5.61 8.73 7.64
C SER A 34 -6.44 9.36 6.50
N HIS A 35 -7.56 8.72 6.11
CA HIS A 35 -8.41 9.16 5.02
C HIS A 35 -9.81 9.55 5.52
N ASP A 36 -10.41 10.57 4.90
CA ASP A 36 -11.75 11.03 5.22
C ASP A 36 -12.77 10.36 4.26
N PRO A 37 -13.70 9.52 4.78
CA PRO A 37 -14.56 8.64 4.01
C PRO A 37 -15.61 9.35 3.14
N ALA A 38 -15.83 10.65 3.36
CA ALA A 38 -16.90 11.39 2.72
C ALA A 38 -16.54 11.91 1.31
N LYS A 39 -15.40 11.52 0.72
CA LYS A 39 -14.78 12.27 -0.37
C LYS A 39 -14.67 11.49 -1.67
N LEU A 40 -15.52 11.77 -2.64
CA LEU A 40 -15.26 11.37 -4.03
C LEU A 40 -13.95 12.02 -4.51
N VAL A 41 -13.08 11.27 -5.19
CA VAL A 41 -11.85 11.84 -5.78
C VAL A 41 -12.09 12.09 -7.26
N LEU A 42 -12.19 13.36 -7.66
CA LEU A 42 -11.96 13.71 -9.07
C LEU A 42 -10.46 13.81 -9.30
N ALA A 43 -9.96 12.97 -10.20
CA ALA A 43 -8.55 12.83 -10.49
C ALA A 43 -8.26 13.05 -11.97
N LYS A 44 -7.32 13.95 -12.28
CA LYS A 44 -6.66 13.89 -13.59
C LYS A 44 -5.57 12.84 -13.52
N VAL A 45 -5.80 11.71 -14.18
CA VAL A 45 -4.90 10.55 -14.21
C VAL A 45 -4.20 10.52 -15.55
N GLY A 46 -2.87 10.56 -15.53
CA GLY A 46 -2.03 10.28 -16.69
C GLY A 46 -1.37 8.92 -16.53
N VAL A 47 -1.42 8.10 -17.58
CA VAL A 47 -0.67 6.86 -17.73
C VAL A 47 0.50 7.13 -18.67
N TYR A 48 1.70 6.80 -18.22
CA TYR A 48 2.93 7.04 -18.96
C TYR A 48 3.73 5.75 -19.08
N ARG A 49 4.39 5.56 -20.22
CA ARG A 49 5.50 4.62 -20.31
C ARG A 49 6.62 5.21 -19.49
N ALA A 50 7.03 4.47 -18.47
CA ALA A 50 8.06 4.96 -17.57
C ALA A 50 9.42 4.99 -18.26
N GLY A 51 10.20 6.03 -17.99
CA GLY A 51 11.62 6.06 -18.36
C GLY A 51 12.39 4.93 -17.68
N GLU A 52 13.42 4.39 -18.34
CA GLU A 52 14.22 3.27 -17.80
C GLU A 52 14.91 3.67 -16.48
N THR A 53 15.32 4.93 -16.39
CA THR A 53 15.90 5.54 -15.18
C THR A 53 15.03 6.67 -14.63
N ALA A 54 15.31 7.11 -13.40
CA ALA A 54 14.62 8.26 -12.80
C ALA A 54 14.88 9.60 -13.52
N SER A 55 15.93 9.68 -14.33
CA SER A 55 16.29 10.86 -15.14
C SER A 55 15.64 10.87 -16.53
N ASP A 56 15.18 9.73 -17.02
CA ASP A 56 14.55 9.63 -18.33
C ASP A 56 13.15 10.25 -18.29
N ALA A 57 12.79 10.95 -19.36
CA ALA A 57 11.47 11.54 -19.48
C ALA A 57 10.42 10.43 -19.71
N ASP A 58 9.37 10.45 -18.89
CA ASP A 58 8.22 9.58 -19.10
C ASP A 58 7.48 9.97 -20.38
N SER A 59 7.12 8.98 -21.21
CA SER A 59 6.32 9.20 -22.41
C SER A 59 4.84 9.04 -22.11
N LEU A 60 4.03 10.07 -22.35
CA LEU A 60 2.58 10.00 -22.12
C LEU A 60 1.95 8.96 -23.05
N LEU A 61 1.21 8.00 -22.47
CA LEU A 61 0.41 7.04 -23.22
C LEU A 61 -1.04 7.50 -23.30
N TRP A 62 -1.58 8.04 -22.20
CA TRP A 62 -2.98 8.44 -22.08
C TRP A 62 -3.19 9.36 -20.89
N GLU A 63 -4.16 10.27 -20.96
CA GLU A 63 -4.54 11.14 -19.85
C GLU A 63 -6.05 11.39 -19.85
N GLU A 64 -6.67 11.28 -18.68
CA GLU A 64 -8.11 11.53 -18.53
C GLU A 64 -8.44 12.16 -17.17
N HIS A 65 -9.62 12.78 -17.09
CA HIS A 65 -10.28 13.11 -15.84
C HIS A 65 -11.19 11.97 -15.41
N ALA A 66 -10.72 11.14 -14.50
CA ALA A 66 -11.48 10.04 -13.93
C ALA A 66 -12.11 10.47 -12.60
N LEU A 67 -13.39 10.15 -12.41
CA LEU A 67 -13.94 9.99 -11.07
C LEU A 67 -13.51 8.64 -10.57
N ILE A 68 -12.67 8.60 -9.55
CA ILE A 68 -12.29 7.34 -8.91
C ILE A 68 -13.27 7.14 -7.76
N PRO A 69 -14.27 6.25 -7.89
CA PRO A 69 -15.14 5.93 -6.77
C PRO A 69 -14.27 5.30 -5.68
N LEU A 70 -14.18 5.97 -4.52
CA LEU A 70 -13.48 5.41 -3.35
C LEU A 70 -14.15 4.13 -2.83
N GLN A 71 -15.39 3.90 -3.24
CA GLN A 71 -16.17 2.71 -2.88
C GLN A 71 -16.37 1.83 -4.11
N GLY A 72 -15.44 0.92 -4.34
CA GLY A 72 -15.52 -0.10 -5.38
C GLY A 72 -15.61 -1.48 -4.74
N THR A 73 -16.72 -2.19 -4.94
CA THR A 73 -16.87 -3.59 -4.53
C THR A 73 -15.74 -4.44 -5.13
N PRO A 74 -14.96 -5.17 -4.33
CA PRO A 74 -13.89 -6.02 -4.85
C PRO A 74 -14.53 -7.13 -5.69
N ARG A 75 -14.25 -7.16 -7.00
CA ARG A 75 -14.80 -8.16 -7.95
C ARG A 75 -13.71 -9.02 -8.61
N SER A 76 -12.67 -9.44 -7.89
CA SER A 76 -11.97 -10.73 -8.12
C SER A 76 -10.82 -10.90 -7.10
N PRO A 77 -10.48 -12.15 -6.71
CA PRO A 77 -9.37 -12.47 -5.81
C PRO A 77 -7.96 -12.26 -6.40
N GLU A 78 -7.81 -11.95 -7.69
CA GLU A 78 -6.49 -11.84 -8.34
C GLU A 78 -5.97 -10.39 -8.44
N ARG A 79 -6.69 -9.43 -7.87
CA ARG A 79 -6.52 -8.01 -8.16
C ARG A 79 -5.56 -7.32 -7.19
N TRP A 80 -4.77 -6.40 -7.74
CA TRP A 80 -3.84 -5.59 -6.96
C TRP A 80 -4.59 -4.45 -6.25
N PRO A 81 -4.55 -4.35 -4.91
CA PRO A 81 -5.23 -3.29 -4.18
C PRO A 81 -4.49 -1.94 -4.26
N GLY A 82 -3.96 -1.57 -5.42
CA GLY A 82 -2.98 -0.47 -5.54
C GLY A 82 -3.53 0.89 -5.07
N LEU A 83 -4.58 1.41 -5.71
CA LEU A 83 -5.17 2.68 -5.29
C LEU A 83 -6.06 2.53 -4.06
N SER A 84 -6.66 1.37 -3.84
CA SER A 84 -7.49 1.13 -2.66
C SER A 84 -6.67 1.18 -1.37
N ILE A 85 -5.42 0.74 -1.36
CA ILE A 85 -4.54 0.94 -0.18
C ILE A 85 -4.36 2.41 0.14
N LEU A 86 -4.31 3.29 -0.86
CA LEU A 86 -4.11 4.72 -0.65
C LEU A 86 -5.39 5.50 -0.34
N LEU A 87 -6.56 4.97 -0.65
CA LEU A 87 -7.78 5.78 -0.66
C LEU A 87 -8.95 5.14 0.10
N GLU A 88 -8.85 3.86 0.47
CA GLU A 88 -9.88 3.19 1.25
C GLU A 88 -9.89 3.72 2.68
N SER A 89 -11.04 4.27 3.05
CA SER A 89 -11.31 4.88 4.36
C SER A 89 -11.99 3.92 5.34
N ASP A 90 -12.53 2.79 4.86
CA ASP A 90 -13.11 1.74 5.69
C ASP A 90 -12.04 0.67 6.00
N PRO A 91 -11.56 0.56 7.25
CA PRO A 91 -10.57 -0.45 7.63
C PRO A 91 -10.99 -1.88 7.28
N ALA A 92 -12.29 -2.20 7.37
CA ALA A 92 -12.79 -3.55 7.12
C ALA A 92 -12.67 -3.90 5.63
N ARG A 93 -13.01 -2.95 4.75
CA ARG A 93 -12.87 -3.12 3.29
C ARG A 93 -11.41 -3.21 2.87
N LEU A 94 -10.53 -2.39 3.45
CA LEU A 94 -9.10 -2.46 3.17
C LEU A 94 -8.54 -3.82 3.56
N MET A 95 -8.85 -4.29 4.78
CA MET A 95 -8.45 -5.62 5.24
C MET A 95 -8.96 -6.74 4.33
N GLU A 96 -10.21 -6.66 3.88
CA GLU A 96 -10.78 -7.62 2.93
C GLU A 96 -10.04 -7.59 1.57
N GLY A 97 -9.73 -6.41 1.04
CA GLY A 97 -8.93 -6.26 -0.19
C GLY A 97 -7.53 -6.87 -0.05
N LEU A 98 -6.85 -6.63 1.07
CA LEU A 98 -5.53 -7.22 1.34
C LEU A 98 -5.59 -8.75 1.48
N ARG A 99 -6.62 -9.29 2.13
CA ARG A 99 -6.83 -10.75 2.22
C ARG A 99 -7.08 -11.38 0.86
N ARG A 100 -7.90 -10.74 0.02
CA ARG A 100 -8.17 -11.21 -1.34
C ARG A 100 -6.92 -11.23 -2.19
N PHE A 101 -6.10 -10.18 -2.09
CA PHE A 101 -4.79 -10.16 -2.74
C PHE A 101 -3.91 -11.34 -2.28
N GLY A 102 -4.11 -11.85 -1.07
CA GLY A 102 -3.40 -13.02 -0.53
C GLY A 102 -2.47 -12.69 0.62
N LEU A 103 -2.55 -11.48 1.19
CA LEU A 103 -1.79 -11.11 2.38
C LEU A 103 -2.47 -11.67 3.63
N ALA A 104 -1.64 -12.14 4.56
CA ALA A 104 -2.11 -12.57 5.86
C ALA A 104 -2.52 -11.35 6.68
N VAL A 105 -3.83 -11.16 6.88
CA VAL A 105 -4.37 -10.12 7.77
C VAL A 105 -4.92 -10.79 9.03
N VAL A 106 -4.06 -10.90 10.03
CA VAL A 106 -4.41 -11.51 11.31
C VAL A 106 -5.34 -10.56 12.09
N PRO A 107 -6.54 -11.01 12.52
CA PRO A 107 -7.49 -10.16 13.23
C PRO A 107 -6.95 -9.74 14.60
N GLU A 108 -7.39 -8.57 15.07
CA GLU A 108 -6.96 -8.02 16.36
C GLU A 108 -7.10 -9.02 17.50
N THR A 109 -8.25 -9.68 17.58
CA THR A 109 -8.58 -10.64 18.64
C THR A 109 -7.63 -11.82 18.70
N ALA A 110 -7.03 -12.24 17.59
CA ALA A 110 -6.05 -13.33 17.55
C ALA A 110 -4.65 -12.90 18.01
N LEU A 111 -4.39 -11.60 18.03
CA LEU A 111 -3.10 -11.03 18.46
C LEU A 111 -3.15 -10.49 19.88
N LEU A 112 -4.30 -10.45 20.54
CA LEU A 112 -4.35 -10.03 21.94
C LEU A 112 -3.80 -11.13 22.85
N ARG A 113 -2.95 -10.74 23.81
CA ARG A 113 -2.45 -11.68 24.84
C ARG A 113 -3.54 -12.15 25.80
N HIS A 114 -4.66 -11.43 25.86
CA HIS A 114 -5.81 -11.72 26.69
C HIS A 114 -7.11 -11.44 25.92
N PRO A 115 -8.25 -12.06 26.27
CA PRO A 115 -9.53 -11.76 25.65
C PRO A 115 -9.86 -10.27 25.66
N LEU A 116 -10.48 -9.76 24.60
CA LEU A 116 -10.74 -8.34 24.38
C LEU A 116 -11.53 -7.71 25.53
N GLU A 117 -12.51 -8.42 26.09
CA GLU A 117 -13.30 -7.93 27.24
C GLU A 117 -12.42 -7.72 28.47
N LYS A 118 -11.48 -8.64 28.70
CA LYS A 118 -10.55 -8.57 29.82
C LYS A 118 -9.56 -7.42 29.64
N VAL A 119 -9.04 -7.21 28.44
CA VAL A 119 -8.13 -6.09 28.14
C VAL A 119 -8.82 -4.75 28.35
N ARG A 120 -10.07 -4.60 27.88
CA ARG A 120 -10.86 -3.36 28.06
C ARG A 120 -11.18 -3.04 29.52
N ALA A 121 -11.28 -4.06 30.37
CA ALA A 121 -11.54 -3.92 31.80
C ALA A 121 -10.28 -3.64 32.65
N MET A 122 -9.07 -3.74 32.07
CA MET A 122 -7.82 -3.46 32.78
C MET A 122 -7.56 -1.95 32.86
N LYS A 123 -7.32 -1.46 34.08
CA LYS A 123 -6.88 -0.06 34.30
C LYS A 123 -5.49 0.21 33.69
N ASP A 124 -4.59 -0.77 33.79
CA ASP A 124 -3.25 -0.76 33.18
C ASP A 124 -2.97 -2.13 32.55
N PRO A 125 -3.27 -2.33 31.26
CA PRO A 125 -3.05 -3.62 30.64
C PRO A 125 -1.54 -3.85 30.41
N PRO A 126 -1.07 -5.11 30.44
CA PRO A 126 0.35 -5.42 30.31
C PRO A 126 0.88 -5.08 28.91
N ARG A 127 2.03 -4.41 28.85
CA ARG A 127 2.73 -4.07 27.60
C ARG A 127 3.82 -5.11 27.30
N PRO A 128 3.96 -5.59 26.05
CA PRO A 128 3.15 -5.26 24.87
C PRO A 128 1.76 -5.93 24.90
N PHE A 129 0.72 -5.17 24.53
CA PHE A 129 -0.67 -5.63 24.51
C PHE A 129 -0.93 -6.76 23.50
N TYR A 130 -0.14 -6.78 22.43
CA TYR A 130 -0.26 -7.71 21.33
C TYR A 130 0.88 -8.75 21.33
N LEU A 131 0.58 -9.95 20.84
CA LEU A 131 1.53 -10.94 20.40
C LEU A 131 2.21 -10.44 19.11
N PRO A 132 3.47 -10.82 18.85
CA PRO A 132 4.10 -10.58 17.56
C PRO A 132 3.28 -11.22 16.43
N ASP A 133 2.98 -10.44 15.40
CA ASP A 133 2.31 -10.95 14.21
C ASP A 133 3.32 -11.70 13.32
N PRO A 134 3.18 -13.01 13.08
CA PRO A 134 4.16 -13.80 12.34
C PRO A 134 4.22 -13.43 10.86
N SER A 135 3.21 -12.75 10.33
CA SER A 135 3.20 -12.26 8.95
C SER A 135 3.94 -10.94 8.77
N MET A 136 4.38 -10.33 9.88
CA MET A 136 4.98 -9.00 9.91
C MET A 136 6.48 -9.10 10.16
N SER A 137 7.25 -8.31 9.41
CA SER A 137 8.66 -8.09 9.63
C SER A 137 9.00 -6.61 9.57
N PHE A 138 10.20 -6.24 10.01
CA PHE A 138 10.69 -4.87 9.94
C PHE A 138 11.95 -4.83 9.09
N GLN A 139 11.92 -4.04 8.01
CA GLN A 139 12.98 -4.02 7.00
C GLN A 139 13.33 -2.58 6.62
N ARG A 140 14.59 -2.37 6.20
CA ARG A 140 15.04 -1.10 5.62
C ARG A 140 14.89 -1.15 4.10
N VAL A 141 14.27 -0.13 3.53
CA VAL A 141 14.15 0.07 2.07
C VAL A 141 14.73 1.42 1.70
N GLY A 142 15.93 1.40 1.09
CA GLY A 142 16.72 2.59 0.86
C GLY A 142 17.04 3.33 2.17
N LYS A 143 16.55 4.56 2.32
CA LYS A 143 16.70 5.39 3.53
C LYS A 143 15.53 5.28 4.51
N ARG A 144 14.46 4.56 4.16
CA ARG A 144 13.24 4.45 4.95
C ARG A 144 13.19 3.14 5.73
N MET A 145 12.56 3.18 6.89
CA MET A 145 12.25 1.98 7.67
C MET A 145 10.80 1.59 7.40
N ALA A 146 10.54 0.30 7.19
CA ALA A 146 9.24 -0.19 6.77
C ALA A 146 8.79 -1.41 7.59
N TRP A 147 7.51 -1.41 7.94
CA TRP A 147 6.78 -2.60 8.32
C TRP A 147 6.42 -3.38 7.04
N VAL A 148 6.68 -4.68 7.03
CA VAL A 148 6.45 -5.53 5.86
C VAL A 148 5.49 -6.65 6.25
N SER A 149 4.31 -6.66 5.64
CA SER A 149 3.37 -7.78 5.71
C SER A 149 3.61 -8.69 4.51
N THR A 150 3.78 -9.99 4.73
CA THR A 150 4.06 -10.98 3.68
C THR A 150 3.02 -12.08 3.69
N SER A 151 2.66 -12.60 2.52
CA SER A 151 1.83 -13.80 2.38
C SER A 151 2.54 -15.04 2.90
N ALA A 152 1.77 -16.10 3.22
CA ALA A 152 2.32 -17.35 3.74
C ALA A 152 3.31 -18.04 2.78
N ASP A 153 3.12 -17.87 1.46
CA ASP A 153 3.99 -18.38 0.40
C ASP A 153 5.18 -17.47 0.07
N GLY A 154 5.29 -16.29 0.70
CA GLY A 154 6.34 -15.31 0.41
C GLY A 154 6.17 -14.56 -0.92
N ALA A 155 5.19 -14.93 -1.75
CA ALA A 155 5.05 -14.40 -3.11
C ALA A 155 4.52 -12.96 -3.14
N ARG A 156 3.84 -12.52 -2.07
CA ARG A 156 3.17 -11.22 -2.00
C ARG A 156 3.59 -10.47 -0.75
N SER A 157 3.82 -9.16 -0.87
CA SER A 157 4.13 -8.33 0.29
C SER A 157 3.63 -6.90 0.16
N LEU A 158 3.27 -6.30 1.29
CA LEU A 158 2.96 -4.89 1.46
C LEU A 158 3.97 -4.26 2.41
N TRP A 159 4.58 -3.17 1.96
CA TRP A 159 5.60 -2.41 2.68
C TRP A 159 5.03 -1.06 3.07
N VAL A 160 5.04 -0.75 4.35
CA VAL A 160 4.45 0.46 4.92
C VAL A 160 5.50 1.20 5.74
N GLU A 161 5.65 2.51 5.52
CA GLU A 161 6.61 3.33 6.24
C GLU A 161 6.32 3.37 7.74
N LYS A 162 7.37 3.22 8.54
CA LYS A 162 7.26 3.02 10.00
C LYS A 162 6.44 4.09 10.71
N ASP A 163 6.79 5.35 10.47
CA ASP A 163 6.34 6.48 11.28
C ASP A 163 5.10 7.15 10.68
N SER A 164 4.98 7.11 9.35
CA SER A 164 3.91 7.80 8.62
C SER A 164 2.75 6.88 8.25
N PHE A 165 2.95 5.55 8.34
CA PHE A 165 2.01 4.52 7.91
C PHE A 165 1.63 4.58 6.41
N PHE A 166 2.41 5.28 5.58
CA PHE A 166 2.16 5.33 4.14
C PHE A 166 2.69 4.07 3.45
N PRO A 167 1.94 3.51 2.48
CA PRO A 167 2.46 2.44 1.66
C PRO A 167 3.67 2.93 0.87
N ILE A 168 4.71 2.11 0.82
CA ILE A 168 5.93 2.35 0.05
C ILE A 168 5.93 1.46 -1.20
N LYS A 169 5.59 0.18 -1.02
CA LYS A 169 5.64 -0.84 -2.06
C LYS A 169 4.57 -1.91 -1.85
N LEU A 170 3.95 -2.35 -2.94
CA LEU A 170 3.19 -3.59 -3.01
C LEU A 170 3.88 -4.52 -4.02
N GLN A 171 4.06 -5.79 -3.69
CA GLN A 171 4.74 -6.77 -4.53
C GLN A 171 3.87 -8.03 -4.66
N GLY A 172 3.85 -8.62 -5.85
CA GLY A 172 3.09 -9.84 -6.13
C GLY A 172 3.23 -10.31 -7.59
N PRO A 173 2.45 -11.31 -8.00
CA PRO A 173 2.35 -11.71 -9.41
C PRO A 173 1.95 -10.53 -10.29
N CYS A 174 2.50 -10.43 -11.50
CA CYS A 174 2.14 -9.34 -12.41
C CYS A 174 0.66 -9.42 -12.81
N PRO A 175 -0.08 -8.30 -12.83
CA PRO A 175 -1.42 -8.28 -13.42
C PRO A 175 -1.34 -8.70 -14.90
N ALA A 176 -2.31 -9.46 -15.38
CA ALA A 176 -2.33 -9.95 -16.78
C ALA A 176 -2.13 -8.81 -17.81
N SER A 177 -2.73 -7.64 -17.56
CA SER A 177 -2.56 -6.46 -18.42
C SER A 177 -1.14 -5.89 -18.46
N VAL A 178 -0.32 -6.16 -17.44
CA VAL A 178 1.11 -5.82 -17.40
C VAL A 178 1.94 -6.90 -18.09
N GLU A 179 1.54 -8.16 -17.97
CA GLU A 179 2.18 -9.29 -18.66
C GLU A 179 2.06 -9.19 -20.18
N GLU A 180 0.95 -8.66 -20.68
CA GLU A 180 0.67 -8.47 -22.11
C GLU A 180 1.41 -7.27 -22.74
N ILE A 181 2.16 -6.49 -21.97
CA ILE A 181 2.87 -5.31 -22.48
C ILE A 181 4.09 -5.77 -23.28
N SER A 182 4.10 -5.45 -24.57
CA SER A 182 5.13 -5.91 -25.52
C SER A 182 6.56 -5.46 -25.19
N TRP A 183 6.75 -4.37 -24.44
CA TRP A 183 8.05 -3.88 -24.00
C TRP A 183 8.41 -4.25 -22.55
N ALA A 184 7.55 -5.02 -21.87
CA ALA A 184 7.88 -5.62 -20.58
C ALA A 184 8.58 -6.96 -20.84
N ASN A 185 9.79 -7.14 -20.31
CA ASN A 185 10.47 -8.42 -20.40
C ASN A 185 9.64 -9.51 -19.69
N SER A 186 9.44 -10.65 -20.33
CA SER A 186 8.85 -11.84 -19.70
C SER A 186 9.80 -12.34 -18.60
N SER A 187 9.30 -12.52 -17.38
CA SER A 187 10.12 -12.96 -16.24
C SER A 187 9.23 -13.57 -15.15
N ASP A 188 9.68 -14.66 -14.54
CA ASP A 188 8.97 -15.25 -13.39
C ASP A 188 9.09 -14.41 -12.11
N LEU A 189 9.87 -13.32 -12.15
CA LEU A 189 10.00 -12.39 -11.03
C LEU A 189 8.72 -11.59 -10.82
N PRO A 190 8.37 -11.31 -9.55
CA PRO A 190 7.17 -10.57 -9.22
C PRO A 190 7.23 -9.14 -9.75
N CYS A 191 6.06 -8.58 -10.04
CA CYS A 191 5.92 -7.16 -10.25
C CYS A 191 6.01 -6.42 -8.90
N GLU A 192 6.37 -5.14 -8.98
CA GLU A 192 6.37 -4.20 -7.87
C GLU A 192 5.56 -2.96 -8.26
N LEU A 193 4.70 -2.50 -7.35
CA LEU A 193 4.04 -1.20 -7.42
C LEU A 193 4.66 -0.32 -6.35
N LEU A 194 5.39 0.70 -6.78
CA LEU A 194 5.99 1.70 -5.90
C LEU A 194 5.07 2.91 -5.75
N TYR A 195 4.91 3.33 -4.50
CA TYR A 195 4.10 4.47 -4.11
C TYR A 195 5.01 5.70 -3.95
N GLU A 196 5.07 6.52 -4.99
CA GLU A 196 5.95 7.68 -5.08
C GLU A 196 5.15 9.00 -4.92
N SER A 197 5.73 9.98 -4.23
CA SER A 197 5.11 11.30 -4.05
C SER A 197 3.67 11.28 -3.46
N VAL A 198 3.33 10.31 -2.62
CA VAL A 198 1.97 10.18 -2.04
C VAL A 198 1.59 11.26 -1.01
N THR A 199 2.51 12.16 -0.65
CA THR A 199 2.27 13.25 0.31
C THR A 199 1.15 14.20 -0.10
N GLY A 200 0.81 14.24 -1.39
CA GLY A 200 -0.33 14.99 -1.91
C GLY A 200 -1.70 14.57 -1.36
N LEU A 201 -1.83 13.34 -0.88
CA LEU A 201 -3.07 12.82 -0.27
C LEU A 201 -3.26 13.30 1.17
N GLN A 202 -2.16 13.59 1.90
CA GLN A 202 -2.19 13.92 3.33
C GLN A 202 -2.93 15.22 3.65
N ASN A 203 -2.79 16.23 2.79
CA ASN A 203 -3.11 17.60 3.18
C ASN A 203 -4.45 18.12 2.65
N ALA A 204 -5.26 17.29 1.97
CA ALA A 204 -6.52 17.68 1.31
C ALA A 204 -6.44 18.90 0.36
N ARG A 205 -5.23 19.45 0.14
CA ARG A 205 -4.94 20.62 -0.70
C ARG A 205 -4.69 20.25 -2.16
N GLY A 206 -4.90 18.98 -2.50
CA GLY A 206 -4.52 18.41 -3.79
C GLY A 206 -3.00 18.31 -3.89
N GLY A 207 -2.50 17.13 -4.26
CA GLY A 207 -1.12 16.97 -4.64
C GLY A 207 -0.96 15.85 -5.64
N LYS A 208 0.28 15.70 -6.13
CA LYS A 208 0.58 14.75 -7.20
C LYS A 208 0.88 13.39 -6.60
N VAL A 209 0.04 12.39 -6.81
CA VAL A 209 0.39 11.00 -6.51
C VAL A 209 1.08 10.40 -7.72
N SER A 210 2.17 9.68 -7.52
CA SER A 210 2.82 8.92 -8.58
C SER A 210 2.90 7.45 -8.18
N LEU A 211 2.40 6.56 -9.00
CA LEU A 211 2.58 5.12 -8.82
C LEU A 211 3.47 4.59 -9.95
N LEU A 212 4.44 3.75 -9.62
CA LEU A 212 5.34 3.18 -10.61
C LEU A 212 5.27 1.66 -10.55
N VAL A 213 4.87 1.05 -11.67
CA VAL A 213 4.95 -0.39 -11.85
C VAL A 213 6.33 -0.75 -12.38
N ARG A 214 7.01 -1.66 -11.70
CA ARG A 214 8.31 -2.22 -12.06
C ARG A 214 8.24 -3.73 -12.16
N ARG A 215 9.11 -4.31 -12.98
CA ARG A 215 9.36 -5.75 -13.03
C ARG A 215 10.85 -5.96 -13.24
N ASN A 216 11.47 -6.84 -12.46
CA ASN A 216 12.90 -7.12 -12.56
C ASN A 216 13.79 -5.85 -12.57
N GLY A 217 13.45 -4.87 -11.73
CA GLY A 217 14.16 -3.59 -11.67
C GLY A 217 13.89 -2.63 -12.84
N GLN A 218 13.23 -3.06 -13.90
CA GLN A 218 12.83 -2.23 -15.04
C GLN A 218 11.55 -1.47 -14.72
N ASN A 219 11.54 -0.18 -15.00
CA ASN A 219 10.35 0.66 -14.92
C ASN A 219 9.45 0.39 -16.13
N LEU A 220 8.17 0.11 -15.90
CA LEU A 220 7.24 -0.23 -16.97
C LEU A 220 6.25 0.90 -17.23
N ILE A 221 5.44 1.20 -16.22
CA ILE A 221 4.34 2.15 -16.33
C ILE A 221 4.35 3.06 -15.12
N ARG A 222 4.20 4.35 -15.37
CA ARG A 222 3.97 5.32 -14.31
C ARG A 222 2.56 5.90 -14.43
N PHE A 223 1.87 5.92 -13.31
CA PHE A 223 0.58 6.58 -13.15
C PHE A 223 0.81 7.87 -12.39
N ARG A 224 0.40 9.02 -12.94
CA ARG A 224 0.46 10.30 -12.24
C ARG A 224 -0.95 10.82 -12.04
N ILE A 225 -1.29 11.13 -10.80
CA ILE A 225 -2.60 11.67 -10.41
C ILE A 225 -2.34 13.11 -9.96
N ASN A 226 -2.61 14.07 -10.83
CA ASN A 226 -2.10 15.43 -10.68
C ASN A 226 -2.97 16.34 -9.79
N ARG A 227 -4.25 16.01 -9.63
CA ARG A 227 -5.19 16.73 -8.75
C ARG A 227 -6.12 15.72 -8.15
N VAL A 228 -6.22 15.67 -6.83
CA VAL A 228 -7.16 14.84 -6.09
C VAL A 228 -8.15 15.81 -5.47
N PHE A 229 -9.31 16.00 -6.09
CA PHE A 229 -10.39 16.77 -5.46
C PHE A 229 -11.20 15.85 -4.59
N LEU A 230 -11.06 16.00 -3.29
CA LEU A 230 -11.87 15.33 -2.30
C LEU A 230 -13.22 16.08 -2.22
N ASN A 231 -14.31 15.46 -2.70
CA ASN A 231 -15.63 16.08 -2.95
C ASN A 231 -15.67 17.12 -4.07
N PRO A 232 -15.60 16.70 -5.34
CA PRO A 232 -15.85 17.61 -6.45
C PRO A 232 -17.29 18.16 -6.40
N ALA A 233 -17.47 19.42 -6.80
CA ALA A 233 -18.81 19.97 -7.03
C ALA A 233 -19.58 19.08 -8.02
N PRO A 234 -20.93 18.94 -7.90
CA PRO A 234 -21.74 18.05 -8.74
C PRO A 234 -21.53 18.27 -10.25
N GLU A 235 -21.27 19.51 -10.65
CA GLU A 235 -21.03 19.92 -12.04
C GLU A 235 -19.75 19.28 -12.63
N LEU A 236 -18.65 19.29 -11.87
CA LEU A 236 -17.37 18.65 -12.25
C LEU A 236 -17.48 17.12 -12.31
N ALA A 237 -18.36 16.52 -11.50
CA ALA A 237 -18.62 15.09 -11.54
C ALA A 237 -19.42 14.68 -12.79
N THR A 238 -20.21 15.60 -13.35
CA THR A 238 -21.06 15.34 -14.51
C THR A 238 -20.26 15.41 -15.81
N GLU A 239 -19.30 16.35 -15.92
CA GLU A 239 -18.39 16.46 -17.06
C GLU A 239 -17.40 15.28 -17.17
N ALA A 240 -16.90 14.78 -16.03
CA ALA A 240 -16.00 13.62 -15.99
C ALA A 240 -16.69 12.33 -16.47
N ARG A 241 -17.97 12.13 -16.09
CA ARG A 241 -18.77 10.97 -16.54
C ARG A 241 -19.09 10.99 -18.04
N ALA A 242 -19.05 12.15 -18.68
CA ALA A 242 -19.38 12.30 -20.10
C ALA A 242 -18.20 12.00 -21.04
N LYS A 243 -16.97 11.92 -20.52
CA LYS A 243 -15.74 11.74 -21.33
C LYS A 243 -15.18 10.32 -21.35
N ASP A 244 -15.80 9.41 -20.63
CA ASP A 244 -15.36 8.02 -20.43
C ASP A 244 -15.68 7.15 -21.67
N LYS A 245 -14.96 7.42 -22.76
CA LYS A 245 -14.94 6.58 -23.97
C LYS A 245 -13.60 6.72 -24.68
N GLU A 246 -12.62 5.92 -24.28
CA GLU A 246 -11.71 5.32 -25.26
C GLU A 246 -10.96 4.09 -24.75
N GLU A 247 -11.09 3.03 -25.53
CA GLU A 247 -10.77 1.67 -25.17
C GLU A 247 -9.29 1.36 -25.48
N LYS A 248 -8.51 1.00 -24.45
CA LYS A 248 -7.33 0.08 -24.38
C LYS A 248 -6.42 0.47 -23.22
N ALA A 249 -6.21 1.77 -22.97
CA ALA A 249 -5.48 2.28 -21.80
C ALA A 249 -6.34 2.28 -20.52
N GLU A 250 -7.66 2.49 -20.66
CA GLU A 250 -8.65 2.29 -19.59
C GLU A 250 -8.61 0.86 -19.04
N ARG A 251 -8.46 -0.14 -19.92
CA ARG A 251 -8.30 -1.55 -19.50
C ARG A 251 -7.06 -1.72 -18.65
N LEU A 252 -5.95 -1.06 -18.98
CA LEU A 252 -4.70 -1.13 -18.23
C LEU A 252 -4.84 -0.52 -16.83
N PHE A 253 -5.34 0.72 -16.72
CA PHE A 253 -5.55 1.36 -15.41
C PHE A 253 -6.58 0.61 -14.57
N THR A 254 -7.71 0.24 -15.17
CA THR A 254 -8.80 -0.43 -14.46
C THR A 254 -8.37 -1.82 -14.02
N SER A 255 -7.71 -2.62 -14.87
CA SER A 255 -7.24 -3.96 -14.49
C SER A 255 -6.10 -3.96 -13.46
N VAL A 256 -5.26 -2.91 -13.43
CA VAL A 256 -4.20 -2.78 -12.44
C VAL A 256 -4.73 -2.24 -11.10
N PHE A 257 -5.76 -1.38 -11.11
CA PHE A 257 -6.16 -0.63 -9.90
C PHE A 257 -7.64 -0.57 -9.50
N LEU A 258 -8.59 -0.62 -10.44
CA LEU A 258 -10.00 -0.25 -10.15
C LEU A 258 -11.00 -1.41 -10.22
N ASN A 259 -10.64 -2.48 -10.92
CA ASN A 259 -11.36 -3.72 -10.93
C ASN A 259 -10.78 -4.55 -9.80
#